data_AF-A0A4Q2YE97-F1
#
_entry.id   AF-A0A4Q2YE97-F1
#
_cell.length_a   1.000
_cell.length_b   1.000
_cell.length_c   1.000
_cell.angle_alpha   90.00
_cell.angle_beta   90.00
_cell.angle_gamma   90.00
#
_symmetry.space_group_name_H-M   'P 1'
#
loop_
_entity.id
_entity.type
_entity.pdbx_description
1 polymer ?
#
loop_
_entity_poly.entity_id
_entity_poly.type
_entity_poly.pdbx_seq_one_letter_code
_entity_poly.pdbx_strand_id
1 'polypeptide(L)' 'MHDPTFRDTAFLVFRAFCGAGLIFTLIAGWYLHRNFDRLLGVKAELPSETRGARGYTRMLVVAIWMHMLVFFTMGVLLLH' A
#
# COMPACT_ATOMS: atom_id res chain seq x y z
N MET A 1 -26.58 23.68 -9.33
CA MET A 1 -26.66 22.29 -8.81
C MET A 1 -25.65 22.18 -7.68
N HIS A 2 -26.12 22.33 -6.44
CA HIS A 2 -25.28 22.25 -5.25
C HIS A 2 -26.03 21.36 -4.25
N ASP A 3 -26.33 20.12 -4.66
CA ASP A 3 -27.10 19.20 -3.84
C ASP A 3 -26.20 18.64 -2.74
N PRO A 4 -26.48 18.96 -1.46
CA PRO A 4 -25.63 18.54 -0.34
C PRO A 4 -25.54 17.01 -0.24
N THR A 5 -26.58 16.31 -0.68
CA THR A 5 -26.67 14.85 -0.73
C THR A 5 -25.60 14.20 -1.62
N PHE A 6 -25.23 14.83 -2.75
CA PHE A 6 -24.21 14.30 -3.65
C PHE A 6 -22.83 14.32 -2.99
N ARG A 7 -22.51 15.43 -2.31
CA ARG A 7 -21.25 15.61 -1.59
C ARG A 7 -21.11 14.58 -0.47
N ASP A 8 -22.15 14.39 0.33
CA ASP A 8 -22.13 13.46 1.46
C ASP A 8 -22.03 12.01 0.99
N THR A 9 -22.74 11.65 -0.09
CA THR A 9 -22.63 10.32 -0.72
C THR A 9 -21.23 10.08 -1.28
N ALA A 10 -20.64 11.06 -1.96
CA ALA A 10 -19.28 10.96 -2.51
C ALA A 10 -18.24 10.76 -1.40
N PHE A 11 -18.37 11.47 -0.27
CA PHE A 11 -17.50 11.27 0.90
C PHE A 11 -17.65 9.87 1.50
N LEU A 12 -18.87 9.36 1.59
CA LEU A 12 -19.16 8.04 2.15
C LEU A 12 -18.60 6.93 1.24
N VAL A 13 -18.75 7.06 -0.07
CA VAL A 13 -18.16 6.15 -1.07
C VAL A 13 -16.63 6.18 -1.02
N PHE A 14 -16.03 7.38 -0.97
CA PHE A 14 -14.57 7.51 -0.86
C PHE A 14 -14.05 6.88 0.44
N ARG A 15 -14.73 7.09 1.56
CA ARG A 15 -14.38 6.48 2.84
C ARG A 15 -14.48 4.95 2.80
N ALA A 16 -15.53 4.41 2.18
CA ALA A 16 -15.67 2.97 1.98
C ALA A 16 -14.55 2.40 1.10
N PHE A 17 -14.19 3.12 0.02
CA PHE A 17 -13.05 2.79 -0.83
C PHE A 17 -11.73 2.80 -0.06
N CYS A 18 -11.47 3.83 0.75
CA CYS A 18 -10.27 3.91 1.57
C CYS A 18 -10.22 2.81 2.63
N GLY A 19 -11.36 2.47 3.24
CA GLY A 19 -11.47 1.37 4.20
C GLY A 19 -11.16 0.01 3.57
N ALA A 20 -11.74 -0.27 2.39
CA ALA A 20 -11.44 -1.48 1.63
C ALA A 20 -9.96 -1.52 1.19
N GLY A 21 -9.44 -0.38 0.72
CA GLY A 21 -8.03 -0.21 0.37
C GLY A 21 -7.09 -0.49 1.54
N LEU A 22 -7.42 -0.01 2.74
CA LEU A 22 -6.63 -0.25 3.95
C LEU A 22 -6.56 -1.74 4.29
N ILE A 23 -7.71 -2.44 4.29
CA ILE A 23 -7.77 -3.88 4.53
C ILE A 23 -6.92 -4.63 3.51
N PHE A 24 -7.05 -4.27 2.22
CA PHE A 24 -6.25 -4.87 1.16
C PHE A 24 -4.75 -4.61 1.35
N THR A 25 -4.34 -3.40 1.71
CA THR A 25 -2.93 -3.05 1.98
C THR A 25 -2.36 -3.80 3.18
N LEU A 26 -3.16 -4.07 4.22
CA LEU A 26 -2.76 -4.88 5.36
C LEU A 26 -2.55 -6.35 4.96
N ILE A 27 -3.48 -6.93 4.19
CA ILE A 27 -3.34 -8.29 3.65
C ILE A 27 -2.12 -8.39 2.73
N ALA A 28 -1.94 -7.42 1.85
CA ALA A 28 -0.78 -7.33 0.96
C ALA A 28 0.53 -7.22 1.75
N GLY A 29 0.55 -6.43 2.83
CA GLY A 29 1.70 -6.32 3.74
C GLY A 29 2.01 -7.64 4.44
N TRP A 30 0.99 -8.35 4.92
CA TRP A 30 1.16 -9.67 5.52
C TRP A 30 1.70 -10.70 4.53
N TYR A 31 1.16 -10.73 3.30
CA TYR A 31 1.63 -11.58 2.22
C TYR A 31 3.07 -11.25 1.83
N LEU A 32 3.40 -9.95 1.72
CA LEU A 32 4.73 -9.44 1.42
C LEU A 32 5.72 -9.89 2.51
N HIS A 33 5.37 -9.75 3.78
CA HIS A 33 6.20 -10.20 4.90
C HIS A 33 6.45 -11.71 4.86
N ARG A 34 5.43 -12.52 4.53
CA ARG A 34 5.56 -13.98 4.43
C ARG A 34 6.38 -14.45 3.23
N ASN A 35 6.31 -13.72 2.12
CA ASN A 35 6.95 -14.09 0.85
C ASN A 35 8.13 -13.19 0.50
N PHE A 36 8.67 -12.45 1.48
CA PHE A 36 9.63 -11.38 1.23
C PHE A 36 10.89 -11.89 0.52
N ASP A 37 11.46 -12.99 1.02
CA ASP A 37 12.64 -13.62 0.41
C ASP A 37 12.32 -14.39 -0.87
N ARG A 38 11.06 -14.79 -1.09
CA ARG A 38 10.64 -15.39 -2.37
C ARG A 38 10.50 -14.33 -3.47
N LEU A 39 10.00 -13.15 -3.13
CA LEU A 39 9.73 -12.07 -4.08
C LEU A 39 10.97 -11.22 -4.38
N LEU A 40 11.77 -10.94 -3.35
CA LEU A 40 12.93 -10.04 -3.37
C LEU A 40 14.23 -10.75 -2.95
N GLY A 41 14.26 -12.08 -3.06
CA GLY A 41 15.43 -12.91 -2.83
C GLY A 41 16.47 -12.84 -3.94
N VAL A 42 17.56 -13.58 -3.75
CA VAL A 42 18.61 -13.72 -4.75
C VAL A 42 18.09 -14.55 -5.91
N LYS A 43 17.85 -13.92 -7.07
CA LYS A 43 17.52 -14.64 -8.30
C LYS A 43 18.82 -15.09 -8.96
N ALA A 44 19.00 -16.41 -9.10
CA ALA A 44 20.18 -17.00 -9.74
C ALA A 44 20.36 -16.56 -11.20
N GLU A 45 19.27 -16.13 -11.85
CA GLU A 45 19.23 -15.67 -13.24
C GLU A 45 19.78 -14.25 -13.45
N LEU A 46 19.95 -13.46 -12.37
CA LEU A 46 20.43 -12.07 -12.44
C LEU A 46 21.72 -11.91 -11.59
N PRO A 47 22.85 -12.48 -12.04
CA PRO A 47 24.11 -12.49 -11.29
C PRO A 47 24.75 -11.10 -11.13
N SER A 48 24.26 -10.07 -11.83
CA SER A 48 24.77 -8.69 -11.76
C SER A 48 24.19 -7.85 -10.61
N GLU A 49 23.17 -8.35 -9.90
CA GLU A 49 22.54 -7.57 -8.83
C GLU A 49 23.43 -7.53 -7.57
N THR A 50 24.10 -6.39 -7.37
CA THR A 50 24.93 -6.16 -6.18
C THR A 50 24.09 -6.22 -4.90
N ARG A 51 24.70 -6.64 -3.79
CA ARG A 51 24.02 -6.75 -2.48
C ARG A 51 23.36 -5.42 -2.06
N GLY A 52 23.95 -4.28 -2.45
CA GLY A 52 23.42 -2.93 -2.18
C GLY A 52 22.16 -2.60 -2.97
N ALA A 53 22.12 -2.88 -4.27
CA ALA A 53 20.94 -2.66 -5.11
C ALA A 53 19.72 -3.44 -4.59
N ARG A 54 19.94 -4.67 -4.12
CA ARG A 54 18.90 -5.52 -3.53
C ARG A 54 18.35 -4.94 -2.22
N GLY A 55 19.23 -4.43 -1.35
CA GLY A 55 18.83 -3.77 -0.10
C GLY A 55 18.01 -2.52 -0.37
N TYR A 56 18.40 -1.73 -1.37
CA TYR A 56 17.67 -0.55 -1.81
C TYR A 56 16.27 -0.91 -2.32
N THR A 57 16.14 -1.89 -3.22
CA THR A 57 14.84 -2.35 -3.72
C THR A 57 13.93 -2.86 -2.60
N ARG A 58 14.48 -3.60 -1.61
CA ARG A 58 13.72 -4.04 -0.43
C ARG A 58 13.20 -2.87 0.39
N MET A 59 14.06 -1.89 0.69
CA MET A 59 13.64 -0.67 1.39
C MET A 59 12.59 0.11 0.61
N LEU A 60 12.73 0.22 -0.71
CA LEU A 60 11.80 0.95 -1.56
C LEU A 60 10.42 0.30 -1.60
N VAL A 61 10.34 -1.03 -1.67
CA VAL A 61 9.07 -1.76 -1.60
C VAL A 61 8.39 -1.56 -0.25
N VAL A 62 9.14 -1.63 0.85
CA VAL A 62 8.61 -1.36 2.20
C VAL A 62 8.16 0.10 2.34
N ALA A 63 8.93 1.05 1.79
CA ALA A 63 8.58 2.45 1.81
C ALA A 63 7.29 2.72 1.04
N ILE A 64 7.11 2.17 -0.16
CA ILE A 64 5.87 2.30 -0.94
C ILE A 64 4.70 1.70 -0.15
N TRP A 65 4.87 0.50 0.42
CA TRP A 65 3.82 -0.12 1.23
C TRP A 65 3.40 0.76 2.42
N MET A 66 4.37 1.35 3.14
CA MET A 66 4.11 2.29 4.23
C MET A 66 3.36 3.54 3.75
N HIS A 67 3.71 4.10 2.59
CA HIS A 67 2.99 5.25 2.02
C HIS A 67 1.53 4.90 1.69
N MET A 68 1.28 3.71 1.13
CA MET A 68 -0.09 3.24 0.87
C MET A 68 -0.88 3.09 2.18
N LEU A 69 -0.25 2.51 3.21
CA LEU A 69 -0.89 2.32 4.52
C LEU A 69 -1.25 3.66 5.17
N VAL A 70 -0.34 4.63 5.14
CA VAL A 70 -0.60 5.99 5.64
C VAL A 70 -1.70 6.67 4.83
N PHE A 71 -1.64 6.62 3.50
CA PHE A 71 -2.64 7.24 2.62
C PHE A 71 -4.05 6.72 2.90
N PHE A 72 -4.24 5.39 2.96
CA PHE A 72 -5.55 4.82 3.24
C PHE A 72 -6.00 5.06 4.67
N THR A 73 -5.09 5.01 5.65
CA THR A 73 -5.42 5.32 7.05
C THR A 73 -5.88 6.77 7.18
N MET A 74 -5.19 7.72 6.56
CA MET A 74 -5.59 9.12 6.52
C MET A 74 -6.94 9.31 5.81
N GLY A 75 -7.17 8.63 4.68
CA GLY A 75 -8.44 8.69 3.96
C GLY A 75 -9.63 8.16 4.77
N VAL A 76 -9.40 7.18 5.66
CA VAL A 76 -10.42 6.68 6.59
C VAL A 76 -10.66 7.65 7.75
N LEU A 77 -9.59 8.23 8.32
CA LEU A 77 -9.64 9.03 9.55
C LEU A 77 -9.97 10.52 9.35
N LEU A 78 -9.57 11.13 8.22
CA LEU A 78 -9.77 12.56 7.95
C LEU A 78 -11.22 12.94 7.60
N LEU A 79 -12.11 11.96 7.44
CA LEU A 79 -13.54 12.16 7.19
C LEU A 79 -14.37 12.03 8.48
N HIS A 80 -13.87 12.66 9.55
CA HIS A 80 -14.51 12.76 10.86
C HIS A 80 -14.86 14.20 11.21
#